data_AF-A0A7X1GYT7-F1
#
_entry.id   AF-A0A7X1GYT7-F1
#
_cell.length_a   1.000
_cell.length_b   1.000
_cell.length_c   1.000
_cell.angle_alpha   90.00
_cell.angle_beta   90.00
_cell.angle_gamma   90.00
#
_symmetry.space_group_name_H-M   'P 1'
#
loop_
_entity.id
_entity.type
_entity.pdbx_description
1 polymer ?
#
loop_
_entity_poly.entity_id
_entity_poly.type
_entity_poly.pdbx_seq_one_letter_code
_entity_poly.pdbx_strand_id
1 'polypeptide(L)'
;MTGTRPTHTGLKALGRFVEKDNLEIRCPRLGSPVPFTYCEKTGNEGQPCFKLMDCWWQHFDVGAYLRHRLTAAEYEAFLNKEPRPKISSLLDLIAQARRNSASDDSD
;
A
#
# COMPACT_ATOMS: atom_id res chain seq x y z
N MET A 1 -14.23 24.57 -14.30
CA MET A 1 -13.71 24.82 -12.94
C MET A 1 -12.74 23.72 -12.60
N THR A 2 -11.47 23.94 -12.93
CA THR A 2 -10.37 22.97 -12.79
C THR A 2 -9.91 22.96 -11.34
N GLY A 3 -10.19 21.87 -10.62
CA GLY A 3 -9.69 21.63 -9.28
C GLY A 3 -8.19 21.36 -9.33
N THR A 4 -7.39 22.38 -9.02
CA THR A 4 -5.94 22.30 -8.87
C THR A 4 -5.61 21.33 -7.73
N ARG A 5 -4.92 20.22 -8.03
CA ARG A 5 -4.37 19.34 -7.00
C ARG A 5 -3.28 20.12 -6.24
N PRO A 6 -3.30 20.15 -4.90
CA PRO A 6 -2.25 20.83 -4.16
C PRO A 6 -0.92 20.08 -4.36
N THR A 7 0.00 20.71 -5.06
CA THR A 7 1.42 20.34 -5.06
C THR A 7 2.00 20.67 -3.70
N HIS A 8 2.52 19.64 -3.03
CA HIS A 8 3.34 19.64 -1.82
C HIS A 8 3.66 21.04 -1.25
N THR A 9 2.97 21.44 -0.17
CA THR A 9 3.45 22.51 0.71
C THR A 9 2.98 22.25 2.13
N GLY A 10 3.94 21.83 2.97
CA GLY A 10 3.95 22.14 4.40
C GLY A 10 3.06 21.32 5.33
N LEU A 11 3.39 20.06 5.56
CA LEU A 11 2.93 19.36 6.77
C LEU A 11 3.75 19.85 7.98
N LYS A 12 3.47 21.08 8.44
CA LYS A 12 4.17 21.75 9.55
C LYS A 12 3.70 21.35 10.96
N ALA A 13 2.89 20.31 11.12
CA ALA A 13 2.19 20.08 12.39
C ALA A 13 2.83 19.06 13.35
N LEU A 14 3.88 18.31 13.01
CA LEU A 14 4.36 17.21 13.87
C LEU A 14 5.88 17.06 13.88
N GLY A 15 6.55 17.77 14.79
CA GLY A 15 7.71 17.32 15.58
C GLY A 15 9.01 16.81 14.94
N ARG A 16 9.07 16.50 13.64
CA ARG A 16 10.30 16.11 12.94
C ARG A 16 10.09 16.26 11.45
N PHE A 17 10.62 17.34 10.86
CA PHE A 17 10.64 17.51 9.42
C PHE A 17 11.54 16.44 8.80
N VAL A 18 10.94 15.40 8.23
CA VAL A 18 11.66 14.45 7.39
C VAL A 18 11.22 14.70 5.96
N GLU A 19 12.18 15.01 5.10
CA GLU A 19 11.97 15.10 3.66
C GLU A 19 11.69 13.69 3.13
N LYS A 20 10.41 13.30 3.11
CA LYS A 20 9.94 11.95 2.74
C LYS A 20 10.45 11.49 1.38
N ASP A 21 10.74 12.44 0.49
CA ASP A 21 11.14 12.17 -0.89
C ASP A 21 12.58 11.63 -0.98
N ASN A 22 13.40 11.83 0.06
CA ASN A 22 14.78 11.32 0.15
C ASN A 22 14.91 10.08 1.06
N LEU A 23 13.80 9.58 1.60
CA LEU A 23 13.82 8.42 2.47
C LEU A 23 13.75 7.12 1.67
N GLU A 24 14.72 6.23 1.91
CA GLU A 24 14.72 4.86 1.39
C GLU A 24 14.96 3.83 2.49
N ILE A 25 14.26 2.70 2.40
CA ILE A 25 14.47 1.55 3.28
C ILE A 25 14.48 0.26 2.44
N ARG A 26 15.09 -0.80 2.97
CA ARG A 26 14.99 -2.13 2.36
C ARG A 26 13.57 -2.67 2.52
N CYS A 27 12.90 -2.92 1.40
CA CYS A 27 11.53 -3.46 1.40
C CYS A 27 11.53 -4.95 1.78
N PRO A 28 10.82 -5.37 2.86
CA PRO A 28 10.75 -6.78 3.24
C PRO A 28 9.98 -7.64 2.22
N ARG A 29 9.16 -7.01 1.35
CA ARG A 29 8.43 -7.72 0.28
C ARG A 29 9.26 -7.95 -0.98
N LEU A 30 10.19 -7.04 -1.28
CA LEU A 30 10.94 -7.03 -2.55
C LEU A 30 12.42 -7.38 -2.38
N GLY A 31 12.96 -7.25 -1.17
CA GLY A 31 14.37 -7.53 -0.88
C GLY A 31 15.33 -6.39 -1.23
N SER A 32 14.87 -5.31 -1.86
CA SER A 32 15.69 -4.17 -2.33
C SER A 32 15.31 -2.84 -1.66
N PRO A 33 16.20 -1.83 -1.65
CA PRO A 33 15.86 -0.47 -1.25
C PRO A 33 14.72 0.10 -2.11
N VAL A 34 13.78 0.79 -1.46
CA VAL A 34 12.71 1.54 -2.13
C VAL A 34 12.45 2.87 -1.43
N PRO A 35 12.05 3.91 -2.16
CA PRO A 35 11.66 5.18 -1.56
C PRO A 35 10.29 5.11 -0.89
N PHE A 36 10.01 6.01 0.04
CA PHE A 36 8.68 6.12 0.67
C PHE A 36 7.57 6.29 -0.39
N THR A 37 7.82 7.08 -1.42
CA THR A 37 6.89 7.35 -2.53
C THR A 37 6.49 6.10 -3.31
N TYR A 38 7.37 5.07 -3.34
CA TYR A 38 7.03 3.77 -3.88
C TYR A 38 5.95 3.12 -3.01
N CYS A 39 6.22 2.97 -1.71
CA CYS A 39 5.28 2.35 -0.78
C CYS A 39 3.92 3.08 -0.71
N GLU A 40 3.91 4.39 -0.93
CA GLU A 40 2.70 5.22 -0.97
C GLU A 40 1.75 4.89 -2.14
N LYS A 41 2.29 4.39 -3.26
CA LYS A 41 1.56 4.23 -4.53
C LYS A 41 1.30 2.78 -4.94
N THR A 42 1.90 1.80 -4.26
CA THR A 42 1.97 0.41 -4.74
C THR A 42 0.99 -0.56 -4.08
N GLY A 43 0.05 -0.07 -3.27
CA GLY A 43 -1.06 -0.90 -2.80
C GLY A 43 -2.13 -1.06 -3.89
N ASN A 44 -3.07 -1.97 -3.65
CA ASN A 44 -4.20 -2.19 -4.56
C ASN A 44 -5.01 -0.90 -4.74
N GLU A 45 -5.47 -0.65 -5.97
CA GLU A 45 -6.36 0.49 -6.30
C GLU A 45 -5.75 1.86 -5.97
N GLY A 46 -4.43 1.99 -6.03
CA GLY A 46 -3.73 3.26 -5.74
C GLY A 46 -3.60 3.60 -4.25
N GLN A 47 -3.99 2.67 -3.37
CA GLN A 47 -3.82 2.81 -1.92
C GLN A 47 -2.34 2.60 -1.51
N PRO A 48 -1.93 3.07 -0.32
CA PRO A 48 -0.61 2.77 0.19
C PRO A 48 -0.43 1.26 0.46
N CYS A 49 0.83 0.81 0.41
CA CYS A 49 1.22 -0.56 0.75
C CYS A 49 0.76 -0.91 2.16
N PHE A 50 0.19 -2.11 2.36
CA PHE A 50 -0.33 -2.55 3.66
C PHE A 50 0.72 -2.59 4.78
N LYS A 51 2.02 -2.68 4.45
CA LYS A 51 3.12 -2.61 5.42
C LYS A 51 3.63 -1.20 5.71
N LEU A 52 3.03 -0.17 5.13
CA LEU A 52 3.59 1.19 5.18
C LEU A 52 3.73 1.70 6.62
N MET A 53 2.80 1.37 7.52
CA MET A 53 2.94 1.71 8.94
C MET A 53 4.08 0.94 9.61
N ASP A 54 4.13 -0.39 9.46
CA ASP A 54 5.20 -1.25 10.00
C ASP A 54 6.61 -0.85 9.53
N CYS A 55 6.72 -0.43 8.27
CA CYS A 55 7.98 -0.13 7.62
C CYS A 55 8.53 1.25 8.00
N TRP A 56 7.65 2.23 8.24
CA TRP A 56 8.05 3.64 8.30
C TRP A 56 7.89 4.29 9.67
N TRP A 57 7.29 3.63 10.66
CA TRP A 57 7.05 4.20 12.00
C TRP A 57 8.31 4.67 12.75
N GLN A 58 9.47 4.06 12.47
CA GLN A 58 10.75 4.47 13.09
C GLN A 58 11.36 5.71 12.42
N HIS A 59 10.94 6.04 11.20
CA HIS A 59 11.51 7.12 10.41
C HIS A 59 10.78 8.44 10.65
N PHE A 60 9.45 8.41 10.71
CA PHE A 60 8.59 9.56 11.00
C PHE A 60 7.20 9.11 11.45
N ASP A 61 6.34 10.06 11.86
CA ASP A 61 4.95 9.77 12.21
C ASP A 61 4.11 9.47 10.96
N VAL A 62 4.27 8.24 10.45
CA VAL A 62 3.54 7.71 9.31
C VAL A 62 2.04 7.57 9.59
N GLY A 63 1.65 7.40 10.86
CA GLY A 63 0.25 7.31 11.26
C GLY A 63 -0.47 8.65 11.06
N ALA A 64 0.11 9.74 11.55
CA ALA A 64 -0.44 11.06 11.31
C ALA A 64 -0.38 11.48 9.84
N TYR A 65 0.68 11.11 9.12
CA TYR A 65 0.74 11.29 7.67
C TYR A 65 -0.46 10.65 6.96
N LEU A 66 -0.76 9.39 7.29
CA LEU A 66 -1.88 8.66 6.69
C LEU A 66 -3.23 9.27 7.05
N ARG A 67 -3.43 9.71 8.31
CA ARG A 67 -4.68 10.40 8.72
C ARG A 67 -4.91 11.72 7.99
N HIS A 68 -3.84 12.42 7.61
CA HIS A 68 -3.94 13.66 6.84
C HIS A 68 -4.18 13.38 5.34
N ARG A 69 -3.61 12.29 4.81
CA ARG A 69 -3.68 11.95 3.38
C ARG A 69 -4.98 11.24 3.00
N LEU A 70 -5.44 10.32 3.84
CA LEU A 70 -6.60 9.47 3.58
C LEU A 70 -7.85 10.06 4.22
N THR A 71 -9.02 9.80 3.62
CA THR A 71 -10.29 10.00 4.32
C THR A 71 -10.39 9.08 5.53
N ALA A 72 -11.26 9.39 6.50
CA ALA A 72 -11.46 8.53 7.66
C ALA A 72 -11.85 7.09 7.25
N ALA A 73 -12.72 6.93 6.26
CA ALA A 73 -13.13 5.62 5.76
C ALA A 73 -11.97 4.84 5.12
N GLU A 74 -11.13 5.51 4.31
CA GLU A 74 -9.94 4.88 3.72
C GLU A 74 -8.89 4.53 4.77
N TYR A 75 -8.72 5.37 5.79
CA TYR A 75 -7.81 5.12 6.90
C TYR A 75 -8.24 3.90 7.72
N GLU A 76 -9.53 3.80 8.06
CA GLU A 76 -10.09 2.62 8.72
C GLU A 76 -9.96 1.36 7.85
N ALA A 77 -10.26 1.47 6.55
CA ALA A 77 -10.07 0.35 5.62
C ALA A 77 -8.60 -0.07 5.49
N PHE A 78 -7.67 0.89 5.59
CA PHE A 78 -6.23 0.64 5.58
C PHE A 78 -5.77 -0.12 6.83
N LEU A 79 -6.24 0.29 8.02
CA LEU A 79 -5.92 -0.38 9.28
C LEU A 79 -6.44 -1.81 9.34
N ASN A 80 -7.63 -2.05 8.76
CA ASN A 80 -8.28 -3.35 8.73
C ASN A 80 -7.86 -4.22 7.53
N LYS A 81 -6.85 -3.79 6.75
CA LYS A 81 -6.46 -4.48 5.52
C LYS A 81 -5.66 -5.74 5.85
N GLU A 82 -6.36 -6.88 5.90
CA GLU A 82 -5.72 -8.17 6.08
C GLU A 82 -4.89 -8.54 4.83
N PRO A 83 -3.61 -8.92 4.96
CA PRO A 83 -2.85 -9.41 3.81
C PRO A 83 -3.51 -10.69 3.31
N ARG A 84 -3.98 -10.71 2.06
CA ARG A 84 -4.50 -11.94 1.43
C ARG A 84 -3.47 -13.07 1.65
N PRO A 85 -3.81 -14.13 2.41
CA PRO A 85 -2.88 -15.21 2.66
C PRO A 85 -2.46 -15.80 1.32
N LYS A 86 -1.15 -15.97 1.09
CA LYS A 86 -0.62 -16.53 -0.17
C LYS A 86 -1.28 -17.86 -0.55
N ILE A 87 -1.67 -18.65 0.46
CA ILE A 87 -2.37 -19.94 0.32
C ILE A 87 -3.74 -19.75 -0.33
N SER A 88 -4.53 -18.74 0.07
CA SER A 88 -5.84 -18.48 -0.53
C SER A 88 -5.69 -18.18 -2.03
N SER A 89 -4.72 -17.35 -2.40
CA SER A 89 -4.47 -17.05 -3.82
C SER A 89 -4.05 -18.29 -4.60
N LEU A 90 -3.26 -19.18 -4.01
CA LEU A 90 -2.85 -20.43 -4.65
C LEU A 90 -4.04 -21.37 -4.85
N LEU A 91 -4.91 -21.50 -3.83
CA LEU A 91 -6.12 -22.33 -3.93
C LEU A 91 -7.08 -21.79 -4.99
N ASP A 92 -7.26 -20.48 -5.09
CA ASP A 92 -8.07 -19.84 -6.13
C ASP A 92 -7.56 -20.17 -7.53
N LEU A 93 -6.23 -20.09 -7.74
CA LEU A 93 -5.58 -20.42 -8.99
C LEU A 93 -5.72 -21.91 -9.34
N ILE A 94 -5.57 -22.82 -8.37
CA ILE A 94 -5.78 -24.26 -8.56
C ILE A 94 -7.24 -24.54 -8.93
N ALA A 95 -8.20 -23.92 -8.24
CA ALA A 95 -9.62 -24.08 -8.54
C ALA A 95 -9.97 -23.56 -9.94
N GLN A 96 -9.37 -22.43 -10.35
CA GLN A 96 -9.53 -21.88 -11.69
C GLN A 96 -8.95 -22.81 -12.76
N ALA A 97 -7.74 -23.33 -12.55
CA ALA A 97 -7.12 -24.29 -13.46
C ALA A 97 -7.98 -25.55 -13.65
N ARG A 98 -8.53 -26.10 -12.54
CA ARG A 98 -9.42 -27.27 -12.59
C ARG A 98 -10.71 -27.03 -13.38
N ARG A 99 -11.32 -25.84 -13.24
CA ARG A 99 -12.50 -25.46 -14.01
C ARG A 99 -12.20 -25.39 -15.51
N ASN A 100 -11.05 -24.80 -15.88
CA ASN A 100 -10.64 -24.68 -17.27
C ASN A 100 -10.32 -26.05 -17.91
N SER A 101 -9.73 -26.98 -17.17
CA SER A 101 -9.43 -28.32 -17.68
C SER A 101 -10.66 -29.22 -17.81
N ALA A 102 -11.76 -28.93 -17.11
CA ALA A 102 -13.01 -29.71 -17.21
C ALA A 102 -13.89 -29.29 -18.41
N SER A 103 -13.65 -28.11 -18.99
CA SER A 103 -14.36 -27.61 -20.18
C SER A 103 -13.73 -28.03 -21.51
N ASP A 104 -12.52 -28.58 -21.51
CA ASP A 104 -11.81 -29.06 -22.71
C ASP A 104 -12.05 -30.56 -23.01
N ASP A 105 -12.72 -31.29 -22.11
CA ASP A 105 -12.94 -32.75 -22.21
C ASP A 105 -14.38 -33.10 -22.67
N SER A 106 -15.02 -32.17 -23.38
CA SER A 106 -16.36 -32.33 -23.97
C SER A 106 -16.32 -31.99 -25.46
N ASP A 107 -15.61 -32.82 -26.24
CA ASP A 107 -15.79 -33.02 -27.69
C ASP A 107 -15.66 -34.52 -28.00
#